data_AF-A0A0C9WSF8-F1
#
_entry.id   AF-A0A0C9WSF8-F1
#
_cell.length_a   1.000
_cell.length_b   1.000
_cell.length_c   1.000
_cell.angle_alpha   90.00
_cell.angle_beta   90.00
_cell.angle_gamma   90.00
#
_symmetry.space_group_name_H-M   'P 1'
#
loop_
_entity.id
_entity.type
_entity.pdbx_description
1 polymer ?
#
loop_
_entity_poly.entity_id
_entity_poly.type
_entity_poly.pdbx_seq_one_letter_code
_entity_poly.pdbx_strand_id
1 'polypeptide(L)'
;MSVSLPTELLIDILTFALPLHPRPADILRTSSQIFTLAFHILYTHLRFTSTRQLALFLSTFEDHSFRCAPRSIDCDIDVVNNATRDVFQLMRSLFTRCSAVPTAEVDNQGRLVVDLLRLRMNSHAHDPNIYMVYEALSQINPRRFTWVGPAPPHHFSIAIVPQAIPHLFRALSGHTNLVELKLTHIGFPIPKSKPAPAPDSFQVPHIPSLKVFYLGQATFVSPYTIASFIRAVQSSPNNLQTVRLVDVYKESIWGFRLRLSDVEEAAIILALLSLRLEEPSEPLLRKEPVMAALEMIRQVVICEAQTERIIGGDRDEDKTLMATLLAKVESLEWYK
;
A
#
# COMPACT_ATOMS: atom_id res chain seq x y z
N MET A 1 -45.18 18.91 24.53
CA MET A 1 -44.83 17.62 23.89
C MET A 1 -43.35 17.66 23.57
N SER A 2 -42.52 16.83 24.21
CA SER A 2 -41.11 16.73 23.86
C SER A 2 -41.00 15.94 22.56
N VAL A 3 -40.61 16.60 21.47
CA VAL A 3 -40.27 15.91 20.23
C VAL A 3 -38.94 15.19 20.47
N SER A 4 -38.98 13.89 20.71
CA SER A 4 -37.77 13.06 20.85
C SER A 4 -37.26 12.70 19.46
N LEU A 5 -35.99 13.02 19.18
CA LEU A 5 -35.33 12.59 17.96
C LEU A 5 -35.15 11.06 17.95
N PRO A 6 -35.57 10.33 16.90
CA PRO A 6 -35.27 8.91 16.74
C PRO A 6 -33.77 8.61 16.85
N THR A 7 -33.41 7.48 17.45
CA THR A 7 -32.02 7.08 17.70
C THR A 7 -31.22 6.96 16.41
N GLU A 8 -31.85 6.50 15.33
CA GLU A 8 -31.26 6.33 14.00
C GLU A 8 -30.83 7.67 13.44
N LEU A 9 -31.69 8.69 13.51
CA LEU A 9 -31.35 10.05 13.08
C LEU A 9 -30.24 10.66 13.94
N LEU A 10 -30.22 10.37 15.25
CA LEU A 10 -29.14 10.82 16.11
C LEU A 10 -27.80 10.17 15.74
N ILE A 11 -27.79 8.88 15.40
CA ILE A 11 -26.59 8.17 14.90
C ILE A 11 -26.12 8.81 13.59
N ASP A 12 -27.01 9.09 12.65
CA ASP A 12 -26.66 9.72 11.37
C ASP A 12 -26.05 11.12 11.58
N ILE A 13 -26.68 11.94 12.43
CA ILE A 13 -26.17 13.27 12.78
C ILE A 13 -24.79 13.17 13.43
N LEU A 14 -24.61 12.28 14.41
CA LEU A 14 -23.33 12.12 15.10
C LEU A 14 -22.24 11.60 14.16
N THR A 15 -22.57 10.63 13.30
CA THR A 15 -21.65 10.07 12.30
C THR A 15 -21.15 11.15 11.34
N PHE A 16 -22.01 12.10 10.96
CA PHE A 16 -21.63 13.22 10.11
C PHE A 16 -20.88 14.33 10.88
N ALA A 17 -21.33 14.68 12.08
CA ALA A 17 -20.84 15.85 12.81
C ALA A 17 -19.52 15.60 13.56
N LEU A 18 -19.32 14.41 14.15
CA LEU A 18 -18.15 14.13 14.97
C LEU A 18 -16.81 14.25 14.21
N PRO A 19 -16.67 13.75 12.96
CA PRO A 19 -15.43 13.90 12.21
C PRO A 19 -15.04 15.36 11.91
N LEU A 20 -16.01 16.28 11.93
CA LEU A 20 -15.81 17.71 11.66
C LEU A 20 -15.51 18.50 12.95
N HIS A 21 -15.84 17.95 14.11
CA HIS A 21 -15.67 18.63 15.39
C HIS A 21 -14.18 18.66 15.80
N PRO A 22 -13.63 19.80 16.27
CA PRO A 22 -12.22 19.89 16.67
C PRO A 22 -11.88 19.05 17.91
N ARG A 23 -12.88 18.72 18.73
CA ARG A 23 -12.75 17.92 19.96
C ARG A 23 -13.90 16.91 20.05
N PRO A 24 -13.91 15.87 19.21
CA PRO A 24 -15.07 14.98 19.10
C PRO A 24 -15.40 14.27 20.42
N ALA A 25 -14.42 14.04 21.29
CA ALA A 25 -14.61 13.41 22.59
C ALA A 25 -15.46 14.24 23.58
N ASP A 26 -15.61 15.56 23.40
CA ASP A 26 -16.42 16.40 24.31
C ASP A 26 -17.89 15.97 24.32
N ILE A 27 -18.38 15.37 23.22
CA ILE A 27 -19.74 14.85 23.09
C ILE A 27 -20.06 13.76 24.14
N LEU A 28 -19.03 13.02 24.58
CA LEU A 28 -19.16 11.92 25.53
C LEU A 28 -19.58 12.42 26.93
N ARG A 29 -19.50 13.72 27.18
CA ARG A 29 -19.84 14.33 28.48
C ARG A 29 -21.28 14.84 28.56
N THR A 30 -22.10 14.64 27.53
CA THR A 30 -23.42 15.28 27.40
C THR A 30 -24.54 14.51 28.12
N SER A 31 -24.91 13.33 27.62
CA SER A 31 -25.93 12.46 28.21
C SER A 31 -25.53 10.99 28.06
N SER A 32 -26.13 10.08 28.83
CA SER A 32 -25.82 8.65 28.75
C SER A 32 -26.16 8.04 27.38
N GLN A 33 -27.28 8.44 26.77
CA GLN A 33 -27.66 7.98 25.43
C GLN A 33 -26.65 8.45 24.39
N ILE A 34 -26.28 9.73 24.40
CA ILE A 34 -25.28 10.27 23.48
C ILE A 34 -23.92 9.65 23.74
N PHE A 35 -23.54 9.43 25.01
CA PHE A 35 -22.31 8.74 25.37
C PHE A 35 -22.25 7.36 24.73
N THR A 36 -23.28 6.52 24.88
CA THR A 36 -23.28 5.16 24.31
C THR A 36 -23.15 5.18 22.78
N LEU A 37 -23.91 6.05 22.10
CA LEU A 37 -23.88 6.14 20.63
C LEU A 37 -22.55 6.71 20.12
N ALA A 38 -22.12 7.85 20.66
CA ALA A 38 -20.89 8.50 20.23
C ALA A 38 -19.64 7.68 20.62
N PHE A 39 -19.66 6.98 21.75
CA PHE A 39 -18.59 6.05 22.12
C PHE A 39 -18.45 4.97 21.05
N HIS A 40 -19.55 4.34 20.63
CA HIS A 40 -19.47 3.34 19.57
C HIS A 40 -18.91 3.92 18.27
N ILE A 41 -19.38 5.10 17.84
CA ILE A 41 -18.90 5.76 16.62
C ILE A 41 -17.40 6.09 16.69
N LEU A 42 -16.96 6.74 17.77
CA LEU A 42 -15.58 7.22 17.93
C LEU A 42 -14.57 6.09 18.05
N TYR A 43 -14.93 5.01 18.75
CA TYR A 43 -14.01 3.89 19.01
C TYR A 43 -14.06 2.81 17.92
N THR A 44 -15.12 2.78 17.10
CA THR A 44 -15.15 1.96 15.88
C THR A 44 -14.26 2.55 14.78
N HIS A 45 -14.19 3.88 14.69
CA HIS A 45 -13.41 4.59 13.67
C HIS A 45 -12.35 5.47 14.31
N LEU A 46 -11.26 4.84 14.77
CA LEU A 46 -10.17 5.55 15.44
C LEU A 46 -9.46 6.48 14.47
N ARG A 47 -9.28 7.73 14.90
CA ARG A 47 -8.52 8.75 14.17
C ARG A 47 -7.50 9.41 15.07
N PHE A 48 -6.25 9.44 14.65
CA PHE A 48 -5.13 10.07 15.34
C PHE A 48 -4.48 11.09 14.43
N THR A 49 -4.44 12.35 14.85
CA THR A 49 -3.76 13.43 14.11
C THR A 49 -2.37 13.76 14.66
N SER A 50 -1.96 13.09 15.75
CA SER A 50 -0.65 13.24 16.37
C SER A 50 -0.27 12.01 17.17
N THR A 51 1.02 11.79 17.39
CA THR A 51 1.51 10.74 18.28
C THR A 51 1.13 10.98 19.74
N ARG A 52 0.96 12.24 20.17
CA ARG A 52 0.45 12.54 21.51
C ARG A 52 -0.96 12.01 21.72
N GLN A 53 -1.87 12.16 20.75
CA GLN A 53 -3.22 11.59 20.84
C GLN A 53 -3.17 10.07 20.93
N LEU A 54 -2.31 9.43 20.13
CA LEU A 54 -2.12 7.99 20.15
C LEU A 54 -1.59 7.51 21.52
N ALA A 55 -0.58 8.20 22.08
CA ALA A 55 -0.04 7.88 23.40
C ALA A 55 -1.08 8.08 24.53
N LEU A 56 -1.87 9.16 24.50
CA LEU A 56 -2.94 9.41 25.48
C LEU A 56 -4.06 8.37 25.39
N PHE A 57 -4.41 7.96 24.17
CA PHE A 57 -5.35 6.86 23.96
C PHE A 57 -4.82 5.57 24.58
N LEU A 58 -3.55 5.24 24.35
CA LEU A 58 -2.94 4.05 24.94
C LEU A 58 -2.92 4.11 26.47
N SER A 59 -2.55 5.24 27.06
CA SER A 59 -2.51 5.38 28.52
C SER A 59 -3.88 5.27 29.18
N THR A 60 -4.95 5.62 28.46
CA THR A 60 -6.33 5.46 28.95
C THR A 60 -6.88 4.06 28.68
N PHE A 61 -6.33 3.32 27.73
CA PHE A 61 -6.78 1.99 27.32
C PHE A 61 -6.78 0.95 28.46
N GLU A 62 -5.90 1.12 29.45
CA GLU A 62 -5.75 0.18 30.57
C GLU A 62 -6.91 0.21 31.55
N ASP A 63 -7.69 1.29 31.61
CA ASP A 63 -8.90 1.36 32.45
C ASP A 63 -10.06 0.64 31.74
N HIS A 64 -10.09 -0.70 31.92
CA HIS A 64 -10.94 -1.83 31.47
C HIS A 64 -12.39 -1.60 30.94
N SER A 65 -12.68 -0.45 30.35
CA SER A 65 -14.01 -0.02 29.90
C SER A 65 -14.15 -0.02 28.37
N PHE A 66 -13.07 -0.31 27.64
CA PHE A 66 -13.11 -0.42 26.18
C PHE A 66 -13.75 -1.73 25.75
N ARG A 67 -15.01 -1.63 25.32
CA ARG A 67 -15.82 -2.75 24.82
C ARG A 67 -15.96 -2.78 23.30
N CYS A 68 -15.29 -1.87 22.59
CA CYS A 68 -15.44 -1.73 21.15
C CYS A 68 -14.09 -1.89 20.45
N ALA A 69 -14.02 -2.87 19.56
CA ALA A 69 -12.88 -3.04 18.70
C ALA A 69 -12.99 -2.12 17.47
N PRO A 70 -11.87 -1.54 17.01
CA PRO A 70 -11.90 -0.65 15.85
C PRO A 70 -12.16 -1.43 14.56
N ARG A 71 -12.99 -0.86 13.69
CA ARG A 71 -13.16 -1.28 12.29
C ARG A 71 -12.26 -0.51 11.34
N SER A 72 -11.86 0.71 11.71
CA SER A 72 -10.88 1.48 10.95
C SER A 72 -9.94 2.26 11.85
N ILE A 73 -8.71 2.41 11.38
CA ILE A 73 -7.67 3.21 12.05
C ILE A 73 -7.09 4.18 11.01
N ASP A 74 -7.24 5.48 11.25
CA ASP A 74 -6.69 6.56 10.43
C ASP A 74 -5.66 7.36 11.22
N CYS A 75 -4.42 7.33 10.78
CA CYS A 75 -3.31 8.07 11.37
C CYS A 75 -2.83 9.16 10.43
N ASP A 76 -3.31 10.38 10.66
CA ASP A 76 -2.95 11.60 9.93
C ASP A 76 -1.95 12.43 10.75
N ILE A 77 -0.75 11.88 10.91
CA ILE A 77 0.24 12.39 11.88
C ILE A 77 1.14 13.41 11.18
N ASP A 78 1.00 14.66 11.61
CA ASP A 78 1.73 15.79 11.06
C ASP A 78 3.25 15.69 11.33
N VAL A 79 4.02 16.14 10.34
CA VAL A 79 5.48 16.03 10.22
C VAL A 79 6.20 17.17 10.91
N VAL A 80 5.51 18.30 11.16
CA VAL A 80 6.14 19.58 11.53
C VAL A 80 7.06 19.50 12.76
N ASN A 81 6.92 18.49 13.64
CA ASN A 81 7.66 18.40 14.91
C ASN A 81 8.44 17.08 15.14
N ASN A 82 8.93 16.38 14.10
CA ASN A 82 9.60 15.06 14.28
C ASN A 82 8.73 14.05 15.06
N ALA A 83 7.42 14.19 14.97
CA ALA A 83 6.45 13.46 15.81
C ALA A 83 6.41 11.96 15.51
N THR A 84 7.17 11.47 14.53
CA THR A 84 7.12 10.12 13.96
C THR A 84 8.10 9.14 14.61
N ARG A 85 9.08 9.58 15.42
CA ARG A 85 10.17 8.72 15.90
C ARG A 85 9.72 7.44 16.63
N ASP A 86 8.59 7.50 17.31
CA ASP A 86 8.03 6.36 18.06
C ASP A 86 6.66 5.92 17.54
N VAL A 87 6.22 6.45 16.38
CA VAL A 87 4.85 6.24 15.89
C VAL A 87 4.52 4.76 15.67
N PHE A 88 5.46 4.02 15.08
CA PHE A 88 5.26 2.59 14.83
C PHE A 88 5.30 1.76 16.12
N GLN A 89 6.08 2.16 17.12
CA GLN A 89 6.06 1.51 18.43
C GLN A 89 4.70 1.72 19.14
N LEU A 90 4.16 2.94 19.06
CA LEU A 90 2.82 3.24 19.56
C LEU A 90 1.74 2.48 18.77
N MET A 91 1.85 2.39 17.44
CA MET A 91 0.93 1.61 16.60
C MET A 91 0.97 0.12 16.93
N ARG A 92 2.16 -0.47 17.11
CA ARG A 92 2.30 -1.86 17.57
C ARG A 92 1.54 -2.08 18.88
N SER A 93 1.71 -1.17 19.83
CA SER A 93 1.02 -1.22 21.13
C SER A 93 -0.49 -1.09 20.96
N LEU A 94 -0.95 -0.19 20.08
CA LEU A 94 -2.36 -0.01 19.74
C LEU A 94 -2.94 -1.30 19.17
N PHE A 95 -2.33 -1.88 18.14
CA PHE A 95 -2.85 -3.08 17.49
C PHE A 95 -2.90 -4.26 18.44
N THR A 96 -1.87 -4.44 19.28
CA THR A 96 -1.82 -5.49 20.30
C THR A 96 -2.92 -5.32 21.36
N ARG A 97 -3.19 -4.10 21.81
CA ARG A 97 -4.24 -3.83 22.79
C ARG A 97 -5.63 -3.96 22.19
N CYS A 98 -5.82 -3.49 20.95
CA CYS A 98 -7.07 -3.62 20.24
C CYS A 98 -7.41 -5.07 19.89
N SER A 99 -6.42 -5.93 19.57
CA SER A 99 -6.67 -7.35 19.32
C SER A 99 -7.08 -8.12 20.57
N ALA A 100 -6.74 -7.61 21.76
CA ALA A 100 -7.16 -8.19 23.04
C ALA A 100 -8.60 -7.80 23.45
N VAL A 101 -9.28 -6.90 22.72
CA VAL A 101 -10.66 -6.52 23.02
C VAL A 101 -11.59 -7.70 22.69
N PRO A 102 -12.55 -8.10 23.56
CA PRO A 102 -13.40 -9.27 23.32
C PRO A 102 -14.23 -9.23 22.03
N THR A 103 -14.55 -8.05 21.52
CA THR A 103 -15.30 -7.85 20.28
C THR A 103 -14.40 -7.74 19.05
N ALA A 104 -13.08 -7.87 19.20
CA ALA A 104 -12.14 -7.72 18.10
C ALA A 104 -12.20 -8.91 17.15
N GLU A 105 -12.21 -8.59 15.87
CA GLU A 105 -11.93 -9.57 14.83
C GLU A 105 -10.43 -9.78 14.79
N VAL A 106 -9.98 -11.03 14.98
CA VAL A 106 -8.58 -11.43 14.88
C VAL A 106 -8.44 -12.57 13.88
N ASP A 107 -7.33 -12.61 13.16
CA ASP A 107 -7.03 -13.72 12.25
C ASP A 107 -6.40 -14.92 12.96
N ASN A 108 -6.07 -15.97 12.20
CA ASN A 108 -5.48 -17.21 12.72
C ASN A 108 -4.11 -17.00 13.41
N GLN A 109 -3.47 -15.85 13.20
CA GLN A 109 -2.20 -15.47 13.81
C GLN A 109 -2.40 -14.52 15.01
N GLY A 110 -3.64 -14.27 15.42
CA GLY A 110 -3.99 -13.35 16.51
C GLY A 110 -3.80 -11.87 16.15
N ARG A 111 -3.68 -11.54 14.86
CA ARG A 111 -3.51 -10.15 14.40
C ARG A 111 -4.86 -9.48 14.31
N LEU A 112 -4.88 -8.18 14.64
CA LEU A 112 -6.10 -7.38 14.53
C LEU A 112 -6.56 -7.30 13.07
N VAL A 113 -7.83 -7.61 12.80
CA VAL A 113 -8.45 -7.44 11.48
C VAL A 113 -9.28 -6.16 11.48
N VAL A 114 -9.01 -5.28 10.51
CA VAL A 114 -9.75 -4.02 10.31
C VAL A 114 -10.16 -3.87 8.86
N ASP A 115 -11.23 -3.11 8.60
CA ASP A 115 -11.68 -2.81 7.24
C ASP A 115 -10.78 -1.79 6.53
N LEU A 116 -10.13 -0.93 7.30
CA LEU A 116 -9.26 0.12 6.78
C LEU A 116 -8.14 0.46 7.78
N LEU A 117 -6.91 0.40 7.30
CA LEU A 117 -5.75 1.05 7.91
C LEU A 117 -5.26 2.16 6.97
N ARG A 118 -5.32 3.41 7.42
CA ARG A 118 -4.83 4.57 6.68
C ARG A 118 -3.72 5.26 7.43
N LEU A 119 -2.59 5.43 6.75
CA LEU A 119 -1.41 6.14 7.24
C LEU A 119 -1.17 7.35 6.34
N ARG A 120 -1.24 8.55 6.91
CA ARG A 120 -0.80 9.79 6.28
C ARG A 120 0.30 10.40 7.13
N MET A 121 1.53 10.00 6.84
CA MET A 121 2.73 10.39 7.59
C MET A 121 3.99 10.03 6.83
N ASN A 122 5.12 10.60 7.25
CA ASN A 122 6.43 10.27 6.71
C ASN A 122 7.13 9.17 7.52
N SER A 123 7.87 8.33 6.82
CA SER A 123 8.99 7.54 7.36
C SER A 123 10.29 8.34 7.18
N HIS A 124 11.33 7.99 7.93
CA HIS A 124 12.58 8.75 7.95
C HIS A 124 13.77 7.85 7.65
N ALA A 125 14.61 8.25 6.70
CA ALA A 125 15.76 7.46 6.23
C ALA A 125 16.81 7.20 7.32
N HIS A 126 16.89 8.08 8.32
CA HIS A 126 17.82 8.02 9.45
C HIS A 126 17.15 7.57 10.75
N ASP A 127 15.95 7.01 10.70
CA ASP A 127 15.28 6.46 11.87
C ASP A 127 16.01 5.18 12.34
N PRO A 128 16.63 5.17 13.54
CA PRO A 128 17.27 3.95 14.05
C PRO A 128 16.26 2.82 14.29
N ASN A 129 14.97 3.14 14.39
CA ASN A 129 13.88 2.21 14.63
C ASN A 129 13.06 1.91 13.37
N ILE A 130 13.60 2.12 12.17
CA ILE A 130 12.88 1.88 10.90
C ILE A 130 12.31 0.45 10.78
N TYR A 131 12.94 -0.52 11.45
CA TYR A 131 12.45 -1.90 11.54
C TYR A 131 11.08 -2.03 12.24
N MET A 132 10.69 -1.04 13.06
CA MET A 132 9.38 -1.01 13.73
C MET A 132 8.23 -0.93 12.74
N VAL A 133 8.46 -0.47 11.49
CA VAL A 133 7.47 -0.57 10.41
C VAL A 133 7.00 -2.02 10.25
N TYR A 134 7.95 -2.98 10.23
CA TYR A 134 7.65 -4.40 10.14
C TYR A 134 6.94 -4.90 11.40
N GLU A 135 7.50 -4.62 12.57
CA GLU A 135 6.97 -5.09 13.86
C GLU A 135 5.52 -4.64 14.09
N ALA A 136 5.22 -3.37 13.79
CA ALA A 136 3.89 -2.80 13.94
C ALA A 136 2.91 -3.37 12.92
N LEU A 137 3.24 -3.31 11.62
CA LEU A 137 2.33 -3.74 10.57
C LEU A 137 2.11 -5.26 10.54
N SER A 138 3.00 -6.04 11.18
CA SER A 138 2.80 -7.47 11.39
C SER A 138 1.76 -7.80 12.46
N GLN A 139 1.32 -6.83 13.29
CA GLN A 139 0.27 -7.04 14.32
C GLN A 139 -1.15 -6.79 13.79
N ILE A 140 -1.30 -6.40 12.53
CA ILE A 140 -2.58 -6.05 11.92
C ILE A 140 -2.71 -6.70 10.54
N ASN A 141 -3.92 -7.04 10.13
CA ASN A 141 -4.25 -7.66 8.83
C ASN A 141 -5.45 -6.93 8.21
N PRO A 142 -5.23 -5.72 7.67
CA PRO A 142 -6.30 -4.87 7.16
C PRO A 142 -6.85 -5.39 5.82
N ARG A 143 -8.14 -5.14 5.55
CA ARG A 143 -8.75 -5.38 4.23
C ARG A 143 -8.36 -4.33 3.20
N ARG A 144 -8.16 -3.10 3.64
CA ARG A 144 -7.68 -1.99 2.82
C ARG A 144 -6.54 -1.30 3.54
N PHE A 145 -5.42 -1.17 2.88
CA PHE A 145 -4.25 -0.48 3.43
C PHE A 145 -3.85 0.68 2.53
N THR A 146 -3.78 1.87 3.13
CA THR A 146 -3.37 3.09 2.44
C THR A 146 -2.23 3.74 3.20
N TRP A 147 -1.10 3.96 2.54
CA TRP A 147 -0.03 4.82 3.05
C TRP A 147 0.25 5.94 2.04
N VAL A 148 -0.11 7.17 2.42
CA VAL A 148 0.05 8.37 1.60
C VAL A 148 0.95 9.39 2.25
N GLY A 149 1.60 10.20 1.42
CA GLY A 149 2.34 11.37 1.90
C GLY A 149 1.41 12.43 2.49
N PRO A 150 1.89 13.21 3.48
CA PRO A 150 1.14 14.32 4.05
C PRO A 150 1.08 15.53 3.09
N ALA A 151 2.04 15.61 2.16
CA ALA A 151 2.15 16.69 1.19
C ALA A 151 0.92 16.78 0.27
N PRO A 152 0.56 18.00 -0.20
CA PRO A 152 -0.47 18.17 -1.21
C PRO A 152 -0.17 17.38 -2.50
N PRO A 153 -1.17 17.01 -3.30
CA PRO A 153 -0.97 16.18 -4.50
C PRO A 153 0.01 16.74 -5.55
N HIS A 154 0.25 18.05 -5.56
CA HIS A 154 1.15 18.72 -6.49
C HIS A 154 2.59 18.85 -5.97
N HIS A 155 2.86 18.45 -4.72
CA HIS A 155 4.19 18.48 -4.13
C HIS A 155 4.83 17.09 -4.16
N PHE A 156 5.96 16.97 -4.85
CA PHE A 156 6.75 15.74 -4.80
C PHE A 156 7.64 15.74 -3.55
N SER A 157 7.23 14.96 -2.55
CA SER A 157 8.06 14.55 -1.43
C SER A 157 8.06 13.03 -1.29
N ILE A 158 9.08 12.47 -0.66
CA ILE A 158 9.12 11.04 -0.34
C ILE A 158 8.64 10.87 1.09
N ALA A 159 7.46 10.30 1.25
CA ALA A 159 6.90 9.92 2.54
C ALA A 159 7.31 8.50 2.95
N ILE A 160 7.40 7.57 2.00
CA ILE A 160 7.88 6.22 2.25
C ILE A 160 9.30 6.12 1.68
N VAL A 161 10.31 6.25 2.56
CA VAL A 161 11.72 6.25 2.18
C VAL A 161 12.17 4.84 1.76
N PRO A 162 13.19 4.73 0.89
CA PRO A 162 13.70 3.44 0.44
C PRO A 162 14.04 2.44 1.55
N GLN A 163 14.53 2.93 2.69
CA GLN A 163 14.89 2.13 3.86
C GLN A 163 13.68 1.48 4.54
N ALA A 164 12.49 2.07 4.42
CA ALA A 164 11.26 1.53 4.99
C ALA A 164 10.69 0.37 4.16
N ILE A 165 10.99 0.32 2.86
CA ILE A 165 10.33 -0.58 1.91
C ILE A 165 10.54 -2.06 2.24
N PRO A 166 11.76 -2.54 2.55
CA PRO A 166 11.95 -3.95 2.89
C PRO A 166 11.13 -4.37 4.12
N HIS A 167 11.02 -3.49 5.12
CA HIS A 167 10.23 -3.74 6.33
C HIS A 167 8.73 -3.75 6.04
N LEU A 168 8.27 -2.77 5.25
CA LEU A 168 6.89 -2.67 4.80
C LEU A 168 6.49 -3.93 4.01
N PHE A 169 7.25 -4.26 2.96
CA PHE A 169 6.91 -5.36 2.05
C PHE A 169 6.98 -6.71 2.76
N ARG A 170 7.94 -6.90 3.67
CA ARG A 170 7.97 -8.09 4.52
C ARG A 170 6.72 -8.23 5.39
N ALA A 171 6.20 -7.14 5.95
CA ALA A 171 4.95 -7.18 6.71
C ALA A 171 3.74 -7.47 5.80
N LEU A 172 3.68 -6.82 4.63
CA LEU A 172 2.60 -6.99 3.66
C LEU A 172 2.48 -8.43 3.15
N SER A 173 3.59 -9.16 2.99
CA SER A 173 3.57 -10.58 2.61
C SER A 173 2.79 -11.48 3.59
N GLY A 174 2.59 -11.02 4.83
CA GLY A 174 1.77 -11.73 5.81
C GLY A 174 0.27 -11.41 5.71
N HIS A 175 -0.15 -10.37 4.97
CA HIS A 175 -1.54 -9.92 4.98
C HIS A 175 -2.41 -10.76 4.05
N THR A 176 -3.20 -11.65 4.65
CA THR A 176 -4.07 -12.59 3.94
C THR A 176 -5.47 -12.05 3.62
N ASN A 177 -5.86 -10.93 4.25
CA ASN A 177 -7.16 -10.30 4.04
C ASN A 177 -7.07 -9.03 3.18
N LEU A 178 -5.86 -8.63 2.77
CA LEU A 178 -5.63 -7.37 2.07
C LEU A 178 -6.17 -7.43 0.64
N VAL A 179 -7.23 -6.68 0.37
CA VAL A 179 -7.90 -6.60 -0.93
C VAL A 179 -7.46 -5.36 -1.72
N GLU A 180 -7.21 -4.24 -1.04
CA GLU A 180 -6.79 -2.98 -1.66
C GLU A 180 -5.51 -2.45 -1.00
N LEU A 181 -4.49 -2.20 -1.81
CA LEU A 181 -3.23 -1.62 -1.40
C LEU A 181 -2.99 -0.31 -2.15
N LYS A 182 -2.89 0.79 -1.41
CA LYS A 182 -2.58 2.12 -1.96
C LYS A 182 -1.32 2.70 -1.32
N LEU A 183 -0.28 2.88 -2.12
CA LEU A 183 0.98 3.49 -1.70
C LEU A 183 1.25 4.73 -2.54
N THR A 184 1.61 5.84 -1.91
CA THR A 184 2.04 7.04 -2.65
C THR A 184 3.28 7.69 -2.05
N HIS A 185 3.94 8.57 -2.81
CA HIS A 185 5.09 9.33 -2.32
C HIS A 185 6.20 8.40 -1.83
N ILE A 186 6.53 7.40 -2.65
CA ILE A 186 7.35 6.25 -2.27
C ILE A 186 8.62 6.22 -3.11
N GLY A 187 9.78 6.12 -2.45
CA GLY A 187 11.07 5.96 -3.12
C GLY A 187 11.52 4.51 -3.03
N PHE A 188 11.77 3.86 -4.15
CA PHE A 188 12.30 2.49 -4.16
C PHE A 188 13.82 2.50 -3.96
N PRO A 189 14.40 1.42 -3.37
CA PRO A 189 15.84 1.30 -3.23
C PRO A 189 16.53 1.22 -4.59
N ILE A 190 17.48 2.13 -4.81
CA ILE A 190 18.35 2.09 -5.99
C ILE A 190 19.34 0.95 -5.80
N PRO A 191 19.47 0.02 -6.78
CA PRO A 191 20.50 -0.99 -6.74
C PRO A 191 21.87 -0.32 -6.56
N LYS A 192 22.60 -0.66 -5.50
CA LYS A 192 23.99 -0.21 -5.38
C LYS A 192 24.74 -0.81 -6.56
N SER A 193 25.49 0.02 -7.28
CA SER A 193 26.20 -0.27 -8.54
C SER A 193 27.25 -1.39 -8.50
N LYS A 194 27.19 -2.32 -7.54
CA LYS A 194 28.04 -3.51 -7.54
C LYS A 194 27.55 -4.47 -8.63
N PRO A 195 28.40 -4.78 -9.63
CA PRO A 195 28.08 -5.73 -10.68
C PRO A 195 28.26 -7.17 -10.15
N ALA A 196 27.50 -7.54 -9.12
CA ALA A 196 27.43 -8.92 -8.66
C ALA A 196 26.30 -9.65 -9.40
N PRO A 197 26.51 -10.89 -9.89
CA PRO A 197 25.52 -11.65 -10.64
C PRO A 197 24.43 -12.28 -9.75
N ALA A 198 24.22 -11.74 -8.54
CA ALA A 198 23.22 -12.26 -7.62
C ALA A 198 21.94 -11.44 -7.73
N PRO A 199 20.77 -12.09 -7.91
CA PRO A 199 19.49 -11.44 -7.70
C PRO A 199 19.30 -11.21 -6.20
N ASP A 200 20.07 -10.27 -5.61
CA ASP A 200 19.69 -9.52 -4.41
C ASP A 200 18.53 -8.58 -4.77
N SER A 201 17.52 -9.21 -5.38
CA SER A 201 16.33 -8.64 -5.94
C SER A 201 15.48 -8.24 -4.77
N PHE A 202 15.19 -6.95 -4.72
CA PHE A 202 14.10 -6.42 -3.97
C PHE A 202 12.88 -7.37 -4.08
N GLN A 203 12.54 -8.04 -2.99
CA GLN A 203 11.46 -9.01 -2.97
C GLN A 203 10.14 -8.27 -2.87
N VAL A 204 9.34 -8.40 -3.92
CA VAL A 204 7.96 -7.95 -3.96
C VAL A 204 7.10 -8.81 -3.03
N PRO A 205 6.13 -8.23 -2.32
CA PRO A 205 5.33 -8.97 -1.38
C PRO A 205 4.37 -9.87 -2.14
N HIS A 206 4.23 -11.11 -1.66
CA HIS A 206 3.20 -12.02 -2.17
C HIS A 206 1.93 -11.81 -1.35
N ILE A 207 0.88 -11.28 -1.99
CA ILE A 207 -0.38 -10.91 -1.33
C ILE A 207 -1.54 -11.57 -2.10
N PRO A 208 -1.86 -12.85 -1.81
CA PRO A 208 -2.81 -13.63 -2.60
C PRO A 208 -4.24 -13.10 -2.66
N SER A 209 -4.63 -12.29 -1.68
CA SER A 209 -5.97 -11.70 -1.57
C SER A 209 -6.14 -10.40 -2.35
N LEU A 210 -5.05 -9.85 -2.90
CA LEU A 210 -5.03 -8.50 -3.43
C LEU A 210 -5.77 -8.41 -4.77
N LYS A 211 -6.74 -7.50 -4.84
CA LYS A 211 -7.52 -7.22 -6.06
C LYS A 211 -7.15 -5.89 -6.70
N VAL A 212 -6.84 -4.89 -5.88
CA VAL A 212 -6.55 -3.53 -6.34
C VAL A 212 -5.21 -3.08 -5.78
N PHE A 213 -4.29 -2.73 -6.66
CA PHE A 213 -3.02 -2.10 -6.32
C PHE A 213 -2.93 -0.70 -6.93
N TYR A 214 -2.71 0.30 -6.09
CA TYR A 214 -2.46 1.67 -6.50
C TYR A 214 -1.07 2.09 -6.06
N LEU A 215 -0.27 2.56 -7.02
CA LEU A 215 1.04 3.14 -6.79
C LEU A 215 1.10 4.55 -7.39
N GLY A 216 1.22 5.56 -6.54
CA GLY A 216 1.23 6.97 -6.96
C GLY A 216 2.53 7.70 -6.60
N GLN A 217 2.96 8.67 -7.42
CA GLN A 217 4.10 9.55 -7.10
C GLN A 217 5.32 8.76 -6.60
N ALA A 218 5.70 7.73 -7.35
CA ALA A 218 6.73 6.78 -6.95
C ALA A 218 8.02 7.01 -7.76
N THR A 219 9.19 6.87 -7.14
CA THR A 219 10.48 7.04 -7.81
C THR A 219 11.35 5.80 -7.73
N PHE A 220 12.27 5.69 -8.68
CA PHE A 220 13.22 4.60 -8.84
C PHE A 220 12.54 3.24 -9.02
N VAL A 221 11.37 3.22 -9.66
CA VAL A 221 10.56 2.01 -9.84
C VAL A 221 11.05 1.24 -11.05
N SER A 222 11.66 0.08 -10.79
CA SER A 222 12.03 -0.85 -11.86
C SER A 222 10.79 -1.47 -12.50
N PRO A 223 10.68 -1.50 -13.84
CA PRO A 223 9.60 -2.21 -14.54
C PRO A 223 9.54 -3.71 -14.15
N TYR A 224 10.70 -4.33 -13.89
CA TYR A 224 10.80 -5.71 -13.42
C TYR A 224 10.17 -5.93 -12.05
N THR A 225 10.25 -4.93 -11.16
CA THR A 225 9.59 -5.00 -9.85
C THR A 225 8.07 -5.09 -10.03
N ILE A 226 7.49 -4.28 -10.92
CA ILE A 226 6.06 -4.29 -11.20
C ILE A 226 5.64 -5.60 -11.87
N ALA A 227 6.33 -6.02 -12.93
CA ALA A 227 6.02 -7.28 -13.62
C ALA A 227 6.15 -8.50 -12.70
N SER A 228 7.19 -8.56 -11.86
CA SER A 228 7.39 -9.63 -10.88
C SER A 228 6.29 -9.64 -9.82
N PHE A 229 5.89 -8.47 -9.32
CA PHE A 229 4.79 -8.34 -8.36
C PHE A 229 3.48 -8.88 -8.94
N ILE A 230 3.13 -8.47 -10.15
CA ILE A 230 1.89 -8.92 -10.80
C ILE A 230 1.93 -10.44 -10.99
N ARG A 231 3.03 -11.00 -11.50
CA ARG A 231 3.20 -12.45 -11.63
C ARG A 231 3.03 -13.18 -10.29
N ALA A 232 3.60 -12.64 -9.20
CA ALA A 232 3.50 -13.24 -7.88
C ALA A 232 2.07 -13.24 -7.35
N VAL A 233 1.29 -12.18 -7.59
CA VAL A 233 -0.11 -12.10 -7.13
C VAL A 233 -1.03 -12.95 -8.01
N GLN A 234 -0.84 -12.98 -9.33
CA GLN A 234 -1.71 -13.73 -10.26
C GLN A 234 -1.62 -15.25 -10.17
N SER A 235 -0.66 -15.78 -9.44
CA SER A 235 -0.64 -17.21 -9.11
C SER A 235 -1.72 -17.60 -8.09
N SER A 236 -2.56 -16.66 -7.64
CA SER A 236 -3.55 -16.81 -6.58
C SER A 236 -4.98 -16.92 -7.13
N PRO A 237 -5.91 -17.59 -6.42
CA PRO A 237 -7.29 -17.76 -6.88
C PRO A 237 -8.11 -16.46 -6.91
N ASN A 238 -7.70 -15.46 -6.12
CA ASN A 238 -8.28 -14.12 -6.16
C ASN A 238 -7.49 -13.31 -7.19
N ASN A 239 -7.93 -13.33 -8.44
CA ASN A 239 -7.24 -12.61 -9.52
C ASN A 239 -7.12 -11.11 -9.19
N LEU A 240 -5.90 -10.56 -9.30
CA LEU A 240 -5.65 -9.11 -9.31
C LEU A 240 -6.44 -8.51 -10.45
N GLN A 241 -7.25 -7.51 -10.14
CA GLN A 241 -8.18 -6.87 -11.07
C GLN A 241 -7.57 -5.62 -11.68
N THR A 242 -6.83 -4.84 -10.89
CA THR A 242 -6.32 -3.55 -11.34
C THR A 242 -5.03 -3.18 -10.64
N VAL A 243 -4.08 -2.69 -11.44
CA VAL A 243 -2.80 -2.09 -11.04
C VAL A 243 -2.73 -0.69 -11.64
N ARG A 244 -2.96 0.34 -10.82
CA ARG A 244 -2.92 1.74 -11.25
C ARG A 244 -1.58 2.36 -10.88
N LEU A 245 -0.85 2.82 -11.88
CA LEU A 245 0.47 3.45 -11.76
C LEU A 245 0.33 4.92 -12.14
N VAL A 246 0.30 5.81 -11.15
CA VAL A 246 0.05 7.25 -11.35
C VAL A 246 1.31 8.04 -11.05
N ASP A 247 1.89 8.73 -12.03
CA ASP A 247 3.15 9.49 -11.85
C ASP A 247 4.27 8.62 -11.22
N VAL A 248 4.48 7.44 -11.78
CA VAL A 248 5.53 6.50 -11.39
C VAL A 248 6.75 6.73 -12.28
N TYR A 249 7.94 6.87 -11.70
CA TYR A 249 9.18 7.18 -12.41
C TYR A 249 10.18 6.03 -12.30
N LYS A 250 10.85 5.71 -13.42
CA LYS A 250 11.93 4.72 -13.48
C LYS A 250 13.15 5.15 -12.68
N GLU A 251 13.35 6.45 -12.56
CA GLU A 251 14.47 7.08 -11.90
C GLU A 251 13.96 8.10 -10.86
N SER A 252 14.64 9.24 -10.72
CA SER A 252 14.17 10.34 -9.91
C SER A 252 12.88 10.95 -10.45
N ILE A 253 12.29 11.87 -9.70
CA ILE A 253 11.20 12.71 -10.20
C ILE A 253 11.61 13.53 -11.42
N TRP A 254 12.86 13.61 -11.85
CA TRP A 254 13.25 14.33 -13.06
C TRP A 254 13.48 13.41 -14.27
N GLY A 255 13.46 12.09 -14.05
CA GLY A 255 13.67 11.10 -15.10
C GLY A 255 12.38 10.67 -15.79
N PHE A 256 12.50 9.60 -16.58
CA PHE A 256 11.38 9.06 -17.36
C PHE A 256 10.28 8.49 -16.49
N ARG A 257 9.03 8.82 -16.83
CA ARG A 257 7.84 8.14 -16.30
C ARG A 257 7.83 6.70 -16.83
N LEU A 258 7.41 5.77 -15.97
CA LEU A 258 7.17 4.38 -16.31
C LEU A 258 5.96 4.28 -17.23
N ARG A 259 6.15 3.63 -18.38
CA ARG A 259 5.08 3.38 -19.36
C ARG A 259 4.60 1.93 -19.28
N LEU A 260 3.45 1.67 -19.91
CA LEU A 260 2.94 0.29 -20.02
C LEU A 260 3.94 -0.59 -20.80
N SER A 261 4.51 -0.07 -21.89
CA SER A 261 5.52 -0.75 -22.72
C SER A 261 6.75 -1.20 -21.93
N ASP A 262 7.22 -0.40 -20.97
CA ASP A 262 8.33 -0.77 -20.08
C ASP A 262 7.98 -2.02 -19.23
N VAL A 263 6.73 -2.11 -18.75
CA VAL A 263 6.26 -3.24 -17.91
C VAL A 263 6.01 -4.48 -18.77
N GLU A 264 5.50 -4.31 -19.99
CA GLU A 264 5.33 -5.38 -20.97
C GLU A 264 6.68 -6.03 -21.33
N GLU A 265 7.70 -5.21 -21.65
CA GLU A 265 9.05 -5.70 -21.94
C GLU A 265 9.63 -6.50 -20.77
N ALA A 266 9.50 -5.97 -19.54
CA ALA A 266 9.97 -6.67 -18.36
C ALA A 266 9.23 -8.00 -18.13
N ALA A 267 7.93 -8.07 -18.40
CA ALA A 267 7.14 -9.29 -18.27
C ALA A 267 7.57 -10.36 -19.29
N ILE A 268 7.84 -9.96 -20.54
CA ILE A 268 8.38 -10.85 -21.59
C ILE A 268 9.71 -11.44 -21.14
N ILE A 269 10.63 -10.59 -20.67
CA ILE A 269 11.95 -11.04 -20.22
C ILE A 269 11.84 -12.02 -19.04
N LEU A 270 10.97 -11.75 -18.06
CA LEU A 270 10.73 -12.65 -16.93
C LEU A 270 10.12 -13.99 -17.36
N ALA A 271 9.22 -13.99 -18.35
CA ALA A 271 8.66 -15.21 -18.93
C ALA A 271 9.75 -16.05 -19.63
N LEU A 272 10.58 -15.42 -20.46
CA LEU A 272 11.69 -16.07 -21.16
C LEU A 272 12.74 -16.63 -20.19
N LEU A 273 13.06 -15.91 -19.12
CA LEU A 273 13.98 -16.39 -18.08
C LEU A 273 13.44 -17.62 -17.34
N SER A 274 12.12 -17.72 -17.16
CA SER A 274 11.50 -18.88 -16.50
C SER A 274 11.59 -20.13 -17.37
N LEU A 275 11.41 -19.97 -18.69
CA LEU A 275 11.55 -21.06 -19.66
C LEU A 275 12.98 -21.63 -19.73
N ARG A 276 14.01 -20.81 -19.47
CA ARG A 276 15.41 -21.27 -19.48
C ARG A 276 15.78 -22.12 -18.25
N LEU A 277 15.02 -22.01 -17.17
CA LEU A 277 15.28 -22.74 -15.92
C LEU A 277 14.62 -24.12 -15.91
N GLU A 278 13.62 -24.35 -16.74
CA GLU A 278 13.01 -25.67 -16.95
C GLU A 278 13.90 -26.48 -17.91
N GLU A 279 14.14 -27.77 -17.60
CA GLU A 279 15.13 -28.63 -18.26
C GLU A 279 15.06 -28.64 -19.81
N PRO A 280 16.21 -28.90 -20.50
CA PRO A 280 16.37 -28.73 -21.95
C PRO A 280 15.66 -29.78 -22.83
N SER A 281 14.54 -30.33 -22.38
CA SER A 281 13.68 -31.21 -23.19
C SER A 281 12.97 -30.40 -24.28
N GLU A 282 13.60 -30.38 -25.46
CA GLU A 282 13.20 -29.78 -26.73
C GLU A 282 12.99 -28.24 -26.79
N PRO A 283 13.76 -27.52 -27.63
CA PRO A 283 13.73 -26.06 -27.77
C PRO A 283 12.55 -25.55 -28.62
N LEU A 284 11.36 -26.13 -28.46
CA LEU A 284 10.16 -25.51 -29.00
C LEU A 284 9.86 -24.30 -28.12
N LEU A 285 10.28 -23.12 -28.60
CA LEU A 285 9.92 -21.81 -28.08
C LEU A 285 8.39 -21.75 -27.95
N ARG A 286 7.88 -22.08 -26.77
CA ARG A 286 6.46 -21.96 -26.46
C ARG A 286 6.17 -20.46 -26.43
N LYS A 287 5.48 -19.96 -27.46
CA LYS A 287 5.03 -18.57 -27.51
C LYS A 287 3.94 -18.31 -26.47
N GLU A 288 3.27 -19.36 -26.01
CA GLU A 288 2.11 -19.29 -25.14
C GLU A 288 2.40 -18.59 -23.80
N PRO A 289 3.48 -18.90 -23.05
CA PRO A 289 3.75 -18.26 -21.76
C PRO A 289 4.12 -16.77 -21.91
N VAL A 290 4.80 -16.41 -22.99
CA VAL A 290 5.16 -15.00 -23.28
C VAL A 290 3.91 -14.20 -23.61
N MET A 291 3.05 -14.73 -24.49
CA MET A 291 1.79 -14.06 -24.85
C MET A 291 0.83 -13.98 -23.67
N ALA A 292 0.74 -15.02 -22.84
CA ALA A 292 -0.07 -15.02 -21.63
C ALA A 292 0.42 -13.97 -20.61
N ALA A 293 1.74 -13.83 -20.43
CA ALA A 293 2.30 -12.79 -19.58
C ALA A 293 1.97 -11.37 -20.10
N LEU A 294 2.08 -11.16 -21.41
CA LEU A 294 1.77 -9.88 -22.04
C LEU A 294 0.29 -9.50 -21.88
N GLU A 295 -0.62 -10.43 -22.19
CA GLU A 295 -2.06 -10.21 -22.09
C GLU A 295 -2.48 -9.93 -20.64
N MET A 296 -1.90 -10.65 -19.69
CA MET A 296 -2.12 -10.41 -18.27
C MET A 296 -1.74 -8.99 -17.85
N ILE A 297 -0.58 -8.48 -18.30
CA ILE A 297 -0.15 -7.10 -18.00
C ILE A 297 -1.13 -6.09 -18.61
N ARG A 298 -1.50 -6.25 -19.88
CA ARG A 298 -2.44 -5.36 -20.58
C ARG A 298 -3.81 -5.31 -19.93
N GLN A 299 -4.27 -6.43 -19.39
CA GLN A 299 -5.57 -6.52 -18.75
C GLN A 299 -5.64 -5.76 -17.42
N VAL A 300 -4.56 -5.76 -16.64
CA VAL A 300 -4.60 -5.25 -15.25
C VAL A 300 -3.89 -3.92 -15.06
N VAL A 301 -2.89 -3.58 -15.88
CA VAL A 301 -2.04 -2.40 -15.67
C VAL A 301 -2.58 -1.18 -16.39
N ILE A 302 -2.72 -0.08 -15.63
CA ILE A 302 -3.10 1.24 -16.13
C ILE A 302 -2.02 2.23 -15.69
N CYS A 303 -1.36 2.88 -16.66
CA CYS A 303 -0.40 3.94 -16.40
C CYS A 303 -1.05 5.31 -16.67
N GLU A 304 -1.01 6.21 -15.69
CA GLU A 304 -1.63 7.53 -15.75
C GLU A 304 -0.61 8.64 -15.46
N ALA A 305 -0.76 9.75 -16.17
CA ALA A 305 -0.04 11.00 -15.91
C ALA A 305 -1.02 11.98 -15.26
N GLN A 306 -0.87 12.22 -13.96
CA GLN A 306 -1.76 13.16 -13.24
C GLN A 306 -1.13 14.56 -13.14
N THR A 307 0.19 14.62 -13.00
CA THR A 307 0.93 15.89 -13.01
C THR A 307 1.46 16.16 -14.43
N GLU A 308 0.94 17.21 -15.05
CA GLU A 308 1.46 17.69 -16.33
C GLU A 308 2.89 18.21 -16.17
N ARG A 309 3.74 17.91 -17.14
CA ARG A 309 5.12 18.40 -17.18
C ARG A 309 5.45 18.98 -18.54
N ILE A 310 6.16 20.10 -18.49
CA ILE A 310 6.67 20.81 -19.65
C ILE A 310 7.94 20.12 -20.20
N ILE A 311 8.68 19.39 -19.36
CA ILE A 311 9.97 18.76 -19.68
C ILE A 311 9.93 17.29 -19.22
N GLY A 312 10.21 16.33 -20.13
CA GLY A 312 10.25 14.90 -19.77
C GLY A 312 9.86 13.89 -20.86
N GLY A 313 9.55 14.32 -22.10
CA GLY A 313 9.38 13.37 -23.21
C GLY A 313 8.10 12.53 -23.16
N ASP A 314 7.05 13.00 -22.49
CA ASP A 314 5.73 12.32 -22.43
C ASP A 314 5.02 12.24 -23.81
N ARG A 315 5.57 12.86 -24.86
CA ARG A 315 4.81 13.14 -26.09
C ARG A 315 5.03 12.23 -27.31
N ASP A 316 6.06 11.37 -27.45
CA ASP A 316 6.32 10.86 -28.82
C ASP A 316 6.99 9.48 -29.08
N GLU A 317 7.08 8.51 -28.16
CA GLU A 317 7.93 7.31 -28.44
C GLU A 317 7.32 5.90 -28.40
N ASP A 318 6.02 5.71 -28.14
CA ASP A 318 5.53 4.37 -27.74
C ASP A 318 5.26 3.35 -28.86
N LYS A 319 5.22 3.73 -30.14
CA LYS A 319 4.81 2.79 -31.21
C LYS A 319 5.94 2.01 -31.88
N THR A 320 7.18 2.52 -31.88
CA THR A 320 8.28 1.95 -32.68
C THR A 320 9.03 0.82 -31.96
N LEU A 321 9.07 0.86 -30.62
CA LEU A 321 9.88 -0.06 -29.81
C LEU A 321 9.24 -1.45 -29.67
N MET A 322 7.92 -1.51 -29.49
CA MET A 322 7.17 -2.78 -29.39
C MET A 322 7.18 -3.59 -30.69
N ALA A 323 7.09 -2.92 -31.84
CA ALA A 323 7.24 -3.58 -33.14
C ALA A 323 8.64 -4.20 -33.29
N THR A 324 9.68 -3.53 -32.77
CA THR A 324 11.06 -4.02 -32.80
C THR A 324 11.28 -5.21 -31.85
N LEU A 325 10.66 -5.21 -30.67
CA LEU A 325 10.74 -6.33 -29.72
C LEU A 325 9.99 -7.57 -30.23
N LEU A 326 8.77 -7.40 -30.75
CA LEU A 326 8.04 -8.50 -31.38
C LEU A 326 8.78 -9.02 -32.61
N ALA A 327 9.31 -8.14 -33.46
CA ALA A 327 10.15 -8.54 -34.58
C ALA A 327 11.45 -9.23 -34.10
N LYS A 328 12.01 -8.86 -32.94
CA LYS A 328 13.15 -9.58 -32.35
C LYS A 328 12.76 -10.97 -31.88
N VAL A 329 11.61 -11.13 -31.20
CA VAL A 329 11.05 -12.43 -30.82
C VAL A 329 10.80 -13.30 -32.05
N GLU A 330 10.28 -12.72 -33.13
CA GLU A 330 10.10 -13.39 -34.43
C GLU A 330 11.44 -13.69 -35.13
N SER A 331 12.45 -12.82 -35.01
CA SER A 331 13.78 -13.02 -35.60
C SER A 331 14.61 -14.10 -34.88
N LEU A 332 14.35 -14.34 -33.59
CA LEU A 332 14.93 -15.44 -32.81
C LEU A 332 14.48 -16.82 -33.33
N GLU A 333 13.48 -16.88 -34.21
CA GLU A 333 13.06 -18.10 -34.92
C GLU A 333 14.08 -18.57 -35.99
N TRP A 334 15.03 -17.72 -36.40
CA TRP A 334 15.97 -18.01 -37.49
C TRP A 334 17.28 -18.69 -37.07
N TYR A 335 17.49 -18.92 -35.76
CA TYR A 335 18.59 -19.75 -35.25
C TYR A 335 18.10 -21.19 -34.97
N LYS A 336 17.40 -21.78 -35.95
CA LYS A 336 17.09 -23.21 -35.99
C LYS A 336 18.01 -23.93 -36.97
#